data_AF-A0A1A2F0I5-F1
#
_entry.id   AF-A0A1A2F0I5-F1
#
_cell.length_a   1.000
_cell.length_b   1.000
_cell.length_c   1.000
_cell.angle_alpha   90.00
_cell.angle_beta   90.00
_cell.angle_gamma   90.00
#
_symmetry.space_group_name_H-M   'P 1'
#
loop_
_entity.id
_entity.type
_entity.pdbx_description
1 polymer ?
#
loop_
_entity_poly.entity_id
_entity_poly.type
_entity_poly.pdbx_seq_one_letter_code
_entity_poly.pdbx_strand_id
1 'polypeptide(L)'
;MANLDRRGVAPRDVADIVRQRRITRDSFRALDAMEQITDPDGKSFFVIPRGAGAKQARHATLLTYILNAGTGYGRTGSGNDFPETPYGATEVGRIVARQHANRWSYEAVWGIGNTGGCLVTTPNGVLMGLGGNRFHAQLSRRAGTMWGDLFMVNVTRISDPAHQLRDIVESGRISSGGPDLDRVLHHEEIHAQQWAALGPIQMPARYLAEEAKARILRGINSFEADAGLSDGGYR
;
A
#
# COMPACT_ATOMS: atom_id res chain seq x y z
N MET A 1 -18.34 9.91 -4.34
CA MET A 1 -19.26 9.10 -5.18
C MET A 1 -18.66 8.76 -6.53
N ALA A 2 -17.95 9.67 -7.21
CA ALA A 2 -17.38 9.40 -8.55
C ALA A 2 -16.64 8.05 -8.72
N ASN A 3 -15.88 7.58 -7.72
CA ASN A 3 -15.23 6.28 -7.77
C ASN A 3 -16.21 5.10 -7.62
N LEU A 4 -17.23 5.20 -6.76
CA LEU A 4 -18.27 4.16 -6.62
C LEU A 4 -19.00 3.97 -7.94
N ASP A 5 -19.36 5.08 -8.60
CA ASP A 5 -20.05 5.07 -9.89
C ASP A 5 -19.14 4.52 -11.00
N ARG A 6 -17.87 4.98 -11.07
CA ARG A 6 -16.87 4.49 -12.02
C ARG A 6 -16.60 2.99 -11.87
N ARG A 7 -16.65 2.49 -10.63
CA ARG A 7 -16.36 1.09 -10.29
C ARG A 7 -17.60 0.20 -10.36
N GLY A 8 -18.80 0.77 -10.52
CA GLY A 8 -20.05 0.01 -10.56
C GLY A 8 -20.34 -0.71 -9.25
N VAL A 9 -19.97 -0.13 -8.10
CA VAL A 9 -20.16 -0.75 -6.79
C VAL A 9 -21.66 -0.82 -6.47
N ALA A 10 -22.12 -2.00 -6.04
CA ALA A 10 -23.52 -2.18 -5.68
C ALA A 10 -23.87 -1.34 -4.44
N PRO A 11 -25.04 -0.66 -4.40
CA PRO A 11 -25.46 0.14 -3.25
C PRO A 11 -25.48 -0.65 -1.93
N ARG A 12 -25.74 -1.95 -2.00
CA ARG A 12 -25.74 -2.85 -0.83
C ARG A 12 -24.35 -2.96 -0.19
N ASP A 13 -23.29 -3.07 -0.98
CA ASP A 13 -21.92 -3.17 -0.45
C ASP A 13 -21.53 -1.90 0.30
N VAL A 14 -21.90 -0.74 -0.24
CA VAL A 14 -21.70 0.56 0.42
C VAL A 14 -22.48 0.64 1.73
N ALA A 15 -23.76 0.24 1.72
CA ALA A 15 -24.60 0.26 2.91
C ALA A 15 -24.06 -0.65 4.03
N ASP A 16 -23.57 -1.85 3.67
CA ASP A 16 -22.99 -2.77 4.63
C ASP A 16 -21.68 -2.24 5.22
N ILE A 17 -20.80 -1.64 4.41
CA ILE A 17 -19.59 -0.98 4.90
C ILE A 17 -19.93 0.15 5.87
N VAL A 18 -20.84 1.04 5.48
CA VAL A 18 -21.29 2.19 6.30
C VAL A 18 -21.81 1.72 7.65
N ARG A 19 -22.70 0.72 7.66
CA ARG A 19 -23.29 0.17 8.88
C ARG A 19 -22.24 -0.51 9.77
N GLN A 20 -21.39 -1.38 9.22
CA GLN A 20 -20.43 -2.16 10.01
C GLN A 20 -19.30 -1.30 10.56
N ARG A 21 -18.85 -0.30 9.80
CA ARG A 21 -17.73 0.58 10.17
C ARG A 21 -18.17 1.89 10.81
N ARG A 22 -19.49 2.11 10.92
CA ARG A 22 -20.09 3.36 11.42
C ARG A 22 -19.54 4.59 10.70
N ILE A 23 -19.33 4.46 9.39
CA ILE A 23 -18.79 5.51 8.55
C ILE A 23 -19.87 6.55 8.33
N THR A 24 -19.55 7.79 8.65
CA THR A 24 -20.39 8.96 8.37
C THR A 24 -19.70 9.84 7.35
N ARG A 25 -20.41 10.84 6.82
CA ARG A 25 -19.78 11.87 6.00
C ARG A 25 -18.61 12.54 6.74
N ASP A 26 -18.76 12.76 8.05
CA ASP A 26 -17.73 13.36 8.88
C ASP A 26 -16.48 12.49 9.04
N SER A 27 -16.58 11.17 8.80
CA SER A 27 -15.41 10.28 8.82
C SER A 27 -14.37 10.68 7.77
N PHE A 28 -14.81 11.21 6.62
CA PHE A 28 -13.92 11.59 5.52
C PHE A 28 -13.32 12.99 5.65
N ARG A 29 -13.73 13.80 6.63
CA ARG A 29 -13.15 15.14 6.86
C ARG A 29 -11.63 15.09 7.11
N ALA A 30 -11.15 13.96 7.64
CA ALA A 30 -9.72 13.75 7.82
C ALA A 30 -8.96 13.72 6.49
N LEU A 31 -9.57 13.22 5.41
CA LEU A 31 -8.99 13.23 4.07
C LEU A 31 -9.14 14.59 3.39
N ASP A 32 -10.23 15.33 3.65
CA ASP A 32 -10.46 16.68 3.07
C ASP A 32 -9.35 17.68 3.45
N ALA A 33 -8.68 17.46 4.59
CA ALA A 33 -7.55 18.27 5.07
C ALA A 33 -6.18 17.79 4.55
N MET A 34 -6.14 16.70 3.78
CA MET A 34 -4.92 16.14 3.20
C MET A 34 -4.82 16.52 1.74
N GLU A 35 -3.59 16.71 1.25
CA GLU A 35 -3.37 16.89 -0.18
C GLU A 35 -3.74 15.59 -0.92
N GLN A 36 -4.67 15.70 -1.87
CA GLN A 36 -5.04 14.59 -2.73
C GLN A 36 -4.19 14.58 -4.00
N ILE A 37 -3.64 13.42 -4.34
CA ILE A 37 -2.98 13.14 -5.61
C ILE A 37 -3.82 12.12 -6.35
N THR A 38 -4.03 12.31 -7.66
CA THR A 38 -4.87 11.43 -8.47
C THR A 38 -4.03 10.78 -9.55
N ASP A 39 -4.17 9.47 -9.71
CA ASP A 39 -3.46 8.73 -10.76
C ASP A 39 -4.22 8.75 -12.11
N PRO A 40 -3.64 8.21 -13.20
CA PRO A 40 -4.30 8.20 -14.52
C PRO A 40 -5.66 7.48 -14.56
N ASP A 41 -5.90 6.51 -13.68
CA ASP A 41 -7.18 5.80 -13.56
C ASP A 41 -8.21 6.55 -12.70
N GLY A 42 -7.83 7.72 -12.18
CA GLY A 42 -8.61 8.55 -11.29
C GLY A 42 -8.68 8.02 -9.84
N LYS A 43 -7.77 7.13 -9.44
CA LYS A 43 -7.65 6.67 -8.04
C LYS A 43 -7.01 7.76 -7.19
N SER A 44 -7.47 7.88 -5.96
CA SER A 44 -7.08 8.94 -5.03
C SER A 44 -6.06 8.43 -4.02
N PHE A 45 -4.97 9.18 -3.88
CA PHE A 45 -3.93 9.03 -2.87
C PHE A 45 -3.95 10.29 -2.01
N PHE A 46 -3.60 10.18 -0.72
CA PHE A 46 -3.61 11.32 0.20
C PHE A 46 -2.28 11.42 0.91
N VAL A 47 -1.65 12.60 0.83
CA VAL A 47 -0.39 12.88 1.50
C VAL A 47 -0.64 12.97 3.01
N ILE A 48 0.13 12.19 3.77
CA ILE A 48 0.08 12.23 5.22
C ILE A 48 0.71 13.54 5.71
N PRO A 49 -0.02 14.37 6.48
CA PRO A 49 0.52 15.61 7.00
C PRO A 49 1.73 15.39 7.91
N ARG A 50 2.67 16.35 7.91
CA ARG A 50 3.79 16.33 8.85
C ARG A 50 3.26 16.39 10.29
N GLY A 51 3.88 15.62 11.19
CA GLY A 51 3.44 15.48 12.57
C GLY A 51 2.23 14.56 12.78
N ALA A 52 1.66 13.97 11.73
CA ALA A 52 0.61 12.97 11.87
C ALA A 52 1.10 11.76 12.70
N GLY A 53 0.25 11.28 13.61
CA GLY A 53 0.52 10.10 14.42
C GLY A 53 0.04 8.80 13.76
N ALA A 54 0.48 7.67 14.30
CA ALA A 54 0.16 6.33 13.83
C ALA A 54 -1.35 6.10 13.62
N LYS A 55 -2.18 6.49 14.62
CA LYS A 55 -3.64 6.31 14.57
C LYS A 55 -4.28 7.10 13.43
N GLN A 56 -3.83 8.33 13.20
CA GLN A 56 -4.35 9.18 12.13
C GLN A 56 -4.01 8.59 10.76
N ALA A 57 -2.75 8.18 10.56
CA ALA A 57 -2.31 7.57 9.31
C ALA A 57 -3.07 6.27 9.01
N ARG A 58 -3.17 5.36 9.97
CA ARG A 58 -3.93 4.11 9.79
C ARG A 58 -5.39 4.36 9.43
N HIS A 59 -6.02 5.32 10.10
CA HIS A 59 -7.41 5.66 9.81
C HIS A 59 -7.56 6.25 8.41
N ALA A 60 -6.70 7.20 8.03
CA ALA A 60 -6.67 7.77 6.68
C ALA A 60 -6.46 6.68 5.62
N THR A 61 -5.52 5.76 5.84
CA THR A 61 -5.27 4.64 4.93
C THR A 61 -6.52 3.78 4.69
N LEU A 62 -7.29 3.47 5.74
CA LEU A 62 -8.56 2.74 5.59
C LEU A 62 -9.59 3.54 4.80
N LEU A 63 -9.74 4.83 5.12
CA LEU A 63 -10.70 5.70 4.42
C LEU A 63 -10.34 5.87 2.95
N THR A 64 -9.06 5.91 2.60
CA THR A 64 -8.59 5.97 1.21
C THR A 64 -9.01 4.73 0.42
N TYR A 65 -8.89 3.53 0.99
CA TYR A 65 -9.41 2.31 0.35
C TYR A 65 -10.93 2.42 0.09
N ILE A 66 -11.70 2.82 1.12
CA ILE A 66 -13.17 2.94 1.03
C ILE A 66 -13.56 3.99 -0.03
N LEU A 67 -12.87 5.13 -0.07
CA LEU A 67 -13.13 6.20 -1.03
C LEU A 67 -12.84 5.78 -2.47
N ASN A 68 -11.82 4.95 -2.68
CA ASN A 68 -11.44 4.45 -4.00
C ASN A 68 -12.37 3.37 -4.53
N ALA A 69 -13.20 2.78 -3.67
CA ALA A 69 -14.17 1.76 -4.05
C ALA A 69 -13.53 0.52 -4.70
N GLY A 70 -12.36 0.12 -4.18
CA GLY A 70 -11.52 -0.96 -4.72
C GLY A 70 -10.13 -0.47 -5.13
N THR A 71 -9.26 -1.41 -5.48
CA THR A 71 -7.86 -1.10 -5.88
C THR A 71 -7.76 -0.80 -7.36
N GLY A 72 -8.68 -1.32 -8.18
CA GLY A 72 -8.63 -1.24 -9.62
C GLY A 72 -7.57 -2.12 -10.28
N TYR A 73 -6.89 -2.95 -9.48
CA TYR A 73 -5.90 -3.90 -9.93
C TYR A 73 -6.52 -4.84 -10.96
N GLY A 74 -5.79 -5.05 -12.07
CA GLY A 74 -6.14 -5.98 -13.12
C GLY A 74 -7.23 -5.55 -14.10
N ARG A 75 -7.64 -4.28 -14.07
CA ARG A 75 -8.63 -3.74 -15.04
C ARG A 75 -8.03 -3.20 -16.33
N THR A 76 -6.77 -2.78 -16.31
CA THR A 76 -6.11 -2.09 -17.44
C THR A 76 -4.98 -2.91 -18.08
N GLY A 77 -4.55 -4.02 -17.46
CA GLY A 77 -3.41 -4.83 -17.92
C GLY A 77 -3.72 -6.31 -18.12
N SER A 78 -3.12 -6.92 -19.14
CA SER A 78 -2.96 -8.36 -19.28
C SER A 78 -1.71 -8.83 -18.51
N GLY A 79 -1.77 -10.02 -17.89
CA GLY A 79 -0.60 -10.62 -17.22
C GLY A 79 -0.43 -10.30 -15.74
N ASN A 80 -1.53 -10.06 -15.01
CA ASN A 80 -1.53 -10.00 -13.54
C ASN A 80 -1.36 -11.41 -12.95
N ASP A 81 -0.70 -11.52 -11.79
CA ASP A 81 -0.49 -12.82 -11.16
C ASP A 81 -1.73 -13.30 -10.38
N PHE A 82 -2.63 -12.39 -10.00
CA PHE A 82 -3.83 -12.66 -9.19
C PHE A 82 -5.10 -12.00 -9.76
N PRO A 83 -6.30 -12.46 -9.33
CA PRO A 83 -7.55 -11.73 -9.59
C PRO A 83 -7.72 -10.52 -8.66
N GLU A 84 -8.51 -9.53 -9.09
CA GLU A 84 -8.94 -8.43 -8.21
C GLU A 84 -9.75 -8.97 -7.03
N THR A 85 -9.44 -8.48 -5.82
CA THR A 85 -10.26 -8.79 -4.64
C THR A 85 -11.54 -7.95 -4.67
N PRO A 86 -12.74 -8.56 -4.59
CA PRO A 86 -14.00 -7.82 -4.68
C PRO A 86 -14.13 -6.76 -3.58
N TYR A 87 -14.53 -5.55 -3.98
CA TYR A 87 -14.86 -4.49 -3.03
C TYR A 87 -16.12 -4.83 -2.24
N GLY A 88 -16.06 -4.70 -0.91
CA GLY A 88 -17.21 -4.93 -0.05
C GLY A 88 -16.85 -4.97 1.43
N ALA A 89 -17.86 -5.18 2.28
CA ALA A 89 -17.68 -5.16 3.73
C ALA A 89 -16.72 -6.23 4.25
N THR A 90 -16.70 -7.41 3.62
CA THR A 90 -15.75 -8.49 3.91
C THR A 90 -14.32 -8.03 3.69
N GLU A 91 -14.05 -7.41 2.55
CA GLU A 91 -12.71 -6.96 2.18
C GLU A 91 -12.24 -5.79 3.07
N VAL A 92 -13.12 -4.83 3.35
CA VAL A 92 -12.85 -3.78 4.36
C VAL A 92 -12.53 -4.40 5.72
N GLY A 93 -13.20 -5.49 6.10
CA GLY A 93 -12.91 -6.23 7.32
C GLY A 93 -11.54 -6.91 7.34
N ARG A 94 -11.14 -7.50 6.21
CA ARG A 94 -9.80 -8.09 6.04
C ARG A 94 -8.72 -7.02 6.19
N ILE A 95 -8.89 -5.86 5.54
CA ILE A 95 -7.96 -4.73 5.65
C ILE A 95 -7.87 -4.21 7.08
N VAL A 96 -8.99 -4.06 7.79
CA VAL A 96 -8.99 -3.64 9.20
C VAL A 96 -8.24 -4.64 10.08
N ALA A 97 -8.43 -5.95 9.87
CA ALA A 97 -7.72 -6.98 10.62
C ALA A 97 -6.21 -6.93 10.35
N ARG A 98 -5.81 -6.79 9.08
CA ARG A 98 -4.42 -6.61 8.66
C ARG A 98 -3.79 -5.38 9.32
N GLN A 99 -4.46 -4.22 9.24
CA GLN A 99 -4.02 -2.97 9.88
C GLN A 99 -3.92 -3.04 11.39
N HIS A 100 -4.73 -3.89 12.03
CA HIS A 100 -4.62 -4.12 13.46
C HIS A 100 -3.40 -4.99 13.82
N ALA A 101 -3.14 -6.04 13.04
CA ALA A 101 -1.97 -6.90 13.20
C ALA A 101 -0.66 -6.15 12.92
N ASN A 102 -0.66 -5.30 11.89
CA ASN A 102 0.46 -4.47 11.48
C ASN A 102 0.51 -3.09 12.17
N ARG A 103 -0.30 -2.84 13.21
CA ARG A 103 -0.42 -1.50 13.83
C ARG A 103 0.92 -0.87 14.24
N TRP A 104 1.89 -1.71 14.57
CA TRP A 104 3.23 -1.32 14.99
C TRP A 104 4.03 -0.63 13.86
N SER A 105 3.72 -0.87 12.58
CA SER A 105 4.43 -0.23 11.46
C SER A 105 4.05 1.25 11.32
N TYR A 106 2.83 1.62 11.76
CA TYR A 106 2.35 2.99 11.71
C TYR A 106 3.06 3.91 12.71
N GLU A 107 3.76 3.37 13.72
CA GLU A 107 4.57 4.17 14.65
C GLU A 107 5.74 4.88 13.95
N ALA A 108 6.20 4.36 12.81
CA ALA A 108 7.26 4.98 12.01
C ALA A 108 6.83 6.27 11.31
N VAL A 109 5.52 6.51 11.13
CA VAL A 109 4.96 7.63 10.35
C VAL A 109 5.50 8.97 10.83
N TRP A 110 5.44 9.20 12.15
CA TRP A 110 5.86 10.46 12.74
C TRP A 110 7.35 10.71 12.53
N GLY A 111 8.18 9.67 12.69
CA GLY A 111 9.62 9.75 12.47
C GLY A 111 9.98 10.05 11.00
N ILE A 112 9.32 9.38 10.05
CA ILE A 112 9.56 9.59 8.61
C ILE A 112 9.19 11.03 8.21
N GLY A 113 8.01 11.51 8.61
CA GLY A 113 7.57 12.87 8.29
C GLY A 113 8.46 13.96 8.89
N ASN A 114 9.06 13.71 10.05
CA ASN A 114 9.94 14.69 10.72
C ASN A 114 11.40 14.64 10.24
N THR A 115 11.81 13.57 9.56
CA THR A 115 13.16 13.42 8.99
C THR A 115 13.23 13.84 7.52
N GLY A 116 12.17 14.47 7.00
CA GLY A 116 12.11 14.94 5.62
C GLY A 116 11.57 13.93 4.62
N GLY A 117 11.08 12.77 5.07
CA GLY A 117 10.34 11.84 4.22
C GLY A 117 8.91 12.31 3.91
N CYS A 118 8.30 11.67 2.92
CA CYS A 118 6.91 11.87 2.51
C CYS A 118 6.19 10.52 2.48
N LEU A 119 4.91 10.51 2.88
CA LEU A 119 4.07 9.33 2.94
C LEU A 119 2.72 9.65 2.29
N VAL A 120 2.16 8.69 1.55
CA VAL A 120 0.79 8.72 1.05
C VAL A 120 0.01 7.48 1.46
N THR A 121 -1.29 7.63 1.66
CA THR A 121 -2.21 6.50 1.72
C THR A 121 -2.47 5.97 0.31
N THR A 122 -2.61 4.66 0.15
CA THR A 122 -2.89 4.04 -1.15
C THR A 122 -4.30 3.43 -1.23
N PRO A 123 -4.82 3.20 -2.46
CA PRO A 123 -6.06 2.46 -2.69
C PRO A 123 -6.04 1.00 -2.20
N ASN A 124 -4.88 0.45 -1.79
CA ASN A 124 -4.72 -0.94 -1.32
C ASN A 124 -4.78 -1.05 0.22
N GLY A 125 -5.05 0.06 0.91
CA GLY A 125 -5.13 0.10 2.37
C GLY A 125 -3.75 0.00 3.05
N VAL A 126 -2.68 0.34 2.35
CA VAL A 126 -1.31 0.47 2.89
C VAL A 126 -0.81 1.91 2.75
N LEU A 127 0.31 2.23 3.40
CA LEU A 127 1.07 3.46 3.17
C LEU A 127 2.15 3.21 2.13
N MET A 128 2.42 4.21 1.30
CA MET A 128 3.58 4.26 0.42
C MET A 128 4.43 5.47 0.78
N GLY A 129 5.75 5.31 0.82
CA GLY A 129 6.67 6.31 1.34
C GLY A 129 7.97 6.47 0.57
N LEU A 130 8.52 7.67 0.65
CA LEU A 130 9.85 8.04 0.18
C LEU A 130 10.61 8.81 1.27
N GLY A 131 11.90 8.51 1.45
CA GLY A 131 12.78 9.23 2.37
C GLY A 131 12.60 8.87 3.84
N GLY A 132 13.33 9.56 4.73
CA GLY A 132 13.27 9.36 6.19
C GLY A 132 14.21 8.28 6.76
N ASN A 133 15.38 8.09 6.15
CA ASN A 133 16.16 6.85 6.26
C ASN A 133 16.73 6.54 7.66
N ARG A 134 16.57 5.28 8.12
CA ARG A 134 17.61 4.46 8.80
C ARG A 134 17.20 3.02 9.14
N PHE A 135 15.93 2.63 9.06
CA PHE A 135 15.51 1.27 9.42
C PHE A 135 15.05 0.44 8.21
N HIS A 136 15.85 -0.59 7.93
CA HIS A 136 15.62 -1.75 7.06
C HIS A 136 15.47 -1.51 5.55
N ALA A 137 16.61 -1.26 4.89
CA ALA A 137 16.76 -1.22 3.44
C ALA A 137 17.09 -2.58 2.80
N GLN A 138 16.58 -3.71 3.30
CA GLN A 138 17.17 -5.03 2.93
C GLN A 138 16.20 -6.18 2.60
N LEU A 139 14.89 -5.95 2.42
CA LEU A 139 13.95 -7.08 2.24
C LEU A 139 13.07 -7.03 0.98
N SER A 140 13.27 -6.09 0.03
CA SER A 140 12.81 -6.29 -1.35
C SER A 140 13.76 -5.61 -2.34
N ARG A 141 14.05 -6.30 -3.46
CA ARG A 141 15.22 -6.02 -4.32
C ARG A 141 14.91 -5.25 -5.60
N ARG A 142 13.71 -4.68 -5.78
CA ARG A 142 13.41 -3.86 -6.98
C ARG A 142 12.62 -2.58 -6.66
N ALA A 143 11.34 -2.69 -6.33
CA ALA A 143 10.45 -1.53 -6.20
C ALA A 143 10.56 -0.81 -4.84
N GLY A 144 10.84 -1.53 -3.76
CA GLY A 144 10.89 -0.95 -2.42
C GLY A 144 11.12 -1.98 -1.33
N THR A 145 10.63 -1.74 -0.13
CA THR A 145 10.59 -2.70 0.97
C THR A 145 9.30 -2.51 1.75
N MET A 146 8.51 -3.59 1.89
CA MET A 146 7.34 -3.60 2.76
C MET A 146 7.75 -3.83 4.22
N TRP A 147 7.21 -3.01 5.12
CA TRP A 147 7.33 -3.16 6.56
C TRP A 147 5.94 -3.04 7.21
N GLY A 148 5.29 -4.18 7.49
CA GLY A 148 3.91 -4.19 8.00
C GLY A 148 2.95 -3.68 6.93
N ASP A 149 2.33 -2.51 7.15
CA ASP A 149 1.51 -1.80 6.14
C ASP A 149 2.24 -0.58 5.53
N LEU A 150 3.56 -0.48 5.65
CA LEU A 150 4.36 0.62 5.10
C LEU A 150 5.28 0.14 3.98
N PHE A 151 4.95 0.51 2.74
CA PHE A 151 5.80 0.29 1.57
C PHE A 151 6.76 1.48 1.39
N MET A 152 8.06 1.24 1.58
CA MET A 152 9.10 2.24 1.31
C MET A 152 9.67 2.03 -0.08
N VAL A 153 9.45 2.98 -0.99
CA VAL A 153 9.91 2.87 -2.38
C VAL A 153 11.42 3.08 -2.45
N ASN A 154 12.11 2.22 -3.21
CA ASN A 154 13.55 2.33 -3.44
C ASN A 154 13.83 3.39 -4.50
N VAL A 155 14.47 4.48 -4.12
CA VAL A 155 14.94 5.51 -5.06
C VAL A 155 16.39 5.89 -4.76
N THR A 156 17.16 6.10 -5.82
CA THR A 156 18.63 6.24 -5.73
C THR A 156 19.08 7.64 -5.32
N ARG A 157 18.26 8.68 -5.52
CA ARG A 157 18.51 10.06 -5.07
C ARG A 157 17.20 10.74 -4.68
N ILE A 158 17.10 11.13 -3.41
CA ILE A 158 15.95 11.87 -2.88
C ILE A 158 16.42 13.28 -2.54
N SER A 159 16.05 14.25 -3.37
CA SER A 159 16.17 15.67 -3.04
C SER A 159 14.83 16.27 -2.62
N ASP A 160 13.74 15.78 -3.22
CA ASP A 160 12.36 16.17 -2.90
C ASP A 160 11.47 14.92 -2.93
N PRO A 161 11.30 14.24 -1.77
CA PRO A 161 10.46 13.05 -1.71
C PRO A 161 8.98 13.33 -1.95
N ALA A 162 8.48 14.55 -1.70
CA ALA A 162 7.08 14.87 -1.95
C ALA A 162 6.81 14.99 -3.46
N HIS A 163 7.68 15.70 -4.19
CA HIS A 163 7.58 15.80 -5.63
C HIS A 163 7.73 14.43 -6.32
N GLN A 164 8.74 13.64 -5.93
CA GLN A 164 8.93 12.31 -6.51
C GLN A 164 7.76 11.35 -6.24
N LEU A 165 7.16 11.40 -5.04
CA LEU A 165 6.00 10.59 -4.71
C LEU A 165 4.80 10.98 -5.58
N ARG A 166 4.64 12.28 -5.84
CA ARG A 166 3.61 12.81 -6.74
C ARG A 166 3.84 12.32 -8.17
N ASP A 167 5.07 12.40 -8.68
CA ASP A 167 5.43 11.90 -10.02
C ASP A 167 5.10 10.40 -10.18
N ILE A 168 5.37 9.58 -9.16
CA ILE A 168 5.05 8.14 -9.16
C ILE A 168 3.53 7.93 -9.26
N VAL A 169 2.75 8.64 -8.44
CA VAL A 169 1.29 8.50 -8.44
C VAL A 169 0.69 9.02 -9.75
N GLU A 170 1.06 10.21 -10.20
CA GLU A 170 0.50 10.84 -11.40
C GLU A 170 0.88 10.11 -12.69
N SER A 171 2.05 9.47 -12.73
CA SER A 171 2.44 8.61 -13.85
C SER A 171 1.78 7.23 -13.80
N GLY A 172 1.27 6.81 -12.63
CA GLY A 172 0.75 5.46 -12.41
C GLY A 172 1.81 4.37 -12.50
N ARG A 173 3.10 4.70 -12.32
CA ARG A 173 4.24 3.76 -12.45
C ARG A 173 5.28 4.01 -11.37
N ILE A 174 5.93 2.94 -10.91
CA ILE A 174 6.95 3.06 -9.85
C ILE A 174 8.23 3.78 -10.33
N SER A 175 8.51 3.71 -11.63
CA SER A 175 9.61 4.40 -12.30
C SER A 175 9.39 4.44 -13.81
N SER A 176 10.15 5.26 -14.53
CA SER A 176 10.14 5.27 -16.00
C SER A 176 10.51 3.89 -16.55
N GLY A 177 9.59 3.26 -17.29
CA GLY A 177 9.74 1.89 -17.80
C GLY A 177 9.59 0.77 -16.76
N GLY A 178 9.42 1.09 -15.47
CA GLY A 178 9.12 0.12 -14.41
C GLY A 178 7.67 -0.36 -14.44
N PRO A 179 7.28 -1.35 -13.62
CA PRO A 179 5.91 -1.87 -13.57
C PRO A 179 4.87 -0.80 -13.20
N ASP A 180 3.62 -1.08 -13.57
CA ASP A 180 2.47 -0.26 -13.20
C ASP A 180 2.31 -0.22 -11.67
N LEU A 181 1.93 0.94 -11.15
CA LEU A 181 1.87 1.20 -9.72
C LEU A 181 0.80 0.34 -9.03
N ASP A 182 -0.32 0.06 -9.70
CA ASP A 182 -1.39 -0.77 -9.14
C ASP A 182 -0.96 -2.23 -8.95
N ARG A 183 -0.17 -2.77 -9.89
CA ARG A 183 0.43 -4.10 -9.81
C ARG A 183 1.43 -4.19 -8.67
N VAL A 184 2.34 -3.21 -8.57
CA VAL A 184 3.28 -3.14 -7.45
C VAL A 184 2.53 -3.02 -6.14
N LEU A 185 1.56 -2.12 -6.02
CA LEU A 185 0.80 -1.98 -4.78
C LEU A 185 -0.02 -3.22 -4.41
N HIS A 186 -0.43 -4.03 -5.38
CA HIS A 186 -1.06 -5.32 -5.12
C HIS A 186 -0.06 -6.35 -4.59
N HIS A 187 1.10 -6.48 -5.24
CA HIS A 187 2.21 -7.31 -4.77
C HIS A 187 2.62 -6.95 -3.33
N GLU A 188 2.80 -5.66 -3.07
CA GLU A 188 3.16 -5.14 -1.75
C GLU A 188 2.03 -5.37 -0.72
N GLU A 189 0.75 -5.29 -1.11
CA GLU A 189 -0.36 -5.62 -0.24
C GLU A 189 -0.32 -7.09 0.22
N ILE A 190 0.10 -8.03 -0.63
CA ILE A 190 0.30 -9.43 -0.25
C ILE A 190 1.45 -9.56 0.76
N HIS A 191 2.56 -8.84 0.59
CA HIS A 191 3.59 -8.77 1.62
C HIS A 191 3.06 -8.22 2.94
N ALA A 192 2.19 -7.21 2.91
CA ALA A 192 1.54 -6.71 4.11
C ALA A 192 0.67 -7.78 4.80
N GLN A 193 0.03 -8.67 4.05
CA GLN A 193 -0.67 -9.84 4.60
C GLN A 193 0.30 -10.84 5.25
N GLN A 194 1.45 -11.10 4.61
CA GLN A 194 2.48 -11.98 5.18
C GLN A 194 3.02 -11.42 6.51
N TRP A 195 3.26 -10.10 6.60
CA TRP A 195 3.60 -9.43 7.87
C TRP A 195 2.49 -9.55 8.91
N ALA A 196 1.22 -9.41 8.51
CA ALA A 196 0.11 -9.56 9.46
C ALA A 196 0.00 -10.98 10.02
N ALA A 197 0.32 -12.00 9.20
CA ALA A 197 0.29 -13.40 9.61
C ALA A 197 1.49 -13.80 10.49
N LEU A 198 2.69 -13.31 10.18
CA LEU A 198 3.93 -13.72 10.84
C LEU A 198 4.41 -12.74 11.92
N GLY A 199 3.93 -11.51 11.88
CA GLY A 199 4.32 -10.44 12.80
C GLY A 199 5.77 -9.97 12.62
N PRO A 200 6.19 -8.97 13.43
CA PRO A 200 7.44 -8.26 13.19
C PRO A 200 8.71 -9.07 13.50
N ILE A 201 8.55 -10.20 14.21
CA ILE A 201 9.66 -11.07 14.62
C ILE A 201 9.84 -12.23 13.64
N GLN A 202 8.76 -12.94 13.30
CA GLN A 202 8.88 -14.13 12.47
C GLN A 202 9.06 -13.79 10.99
N MET A 203 8.48 -12.69 10.51
CA MET A 203 8.58 -12.32 9.09
C MET A 203 10.04 -12.11 8.66
N PRO A 204 10.86 -11.27 9.33
CA PRO A 204 12.27 -11.12 8.94
C PRO A 204 13.06 -12.42 9.05
N ALA A 205 12.85 -13.20 10.11
CA ALA A 205 13.58 -14.45 10.33
C ALA A 205 13.29 -15.48 9.22
N ARG A 206 12.02 -15.65 8.86
CA ARG A 206 11.62 -16.58 7.79
C ARG A 206 12.04 -16.08 6.41
N TYR A 207 11.90 -14.78 6.14
CA TYR A 207 12.32 -14.20 4.87
C TYR A 207 13.82 -14.40 4.64
N LEU A 208 14.66 -14.14 5.66
CA LEU A 208 16.11 -14.36 5.57
C LEU A 208 16.47 -15.84 5.36
N ALA A 209 15.75 -16.76 6.01
CA ALA A 209 15.96 -18.20 5.82
C ALA A 209 15.63 -18.62 4.38
N GLU A 210 14.51 -18.15 3.83
CA GLU A 210 14.13 -18.43 2.44
C GLU A 210 15.07 -17.75 1.43
N GLU A 211 15.55 -16.54 1.69
CA GLU A 211 16.55 -15.87 0.86
C GLU A 211 17.87 -16.66 0.83
N ALA A 212 18.33 -17.15 1.98
CA ALA A 212 19.53 -17.98 2.07
C ALA A 212 19.38 -19.29 1.29
N LYS A 213 18.22 -19.96 1.43
CA LYS A 213 17.87 -21.18 0.70
C LYS A 213 17.79 -20.93 -0.81
N ALA A 214 17.12 -19.86 -1.23
CA ALA A 214 17.02 -19.46 -2.64
C ALA A 214 18.40 -19.19 -3.24
N ARG A 215 19.31 -18.54 -2.50
CA ARG A 215 20.68 -18.30 -2.94
C ARG A 215 21.49 -19.59 -3.10
N ILE A 216 21.37 -20.53 -2.16
CA ILE A 216 22.06 -21.83 -2.22
C ILE A 216 21.55 -22.66 -3.40
N LEU A 217 20.22 -22.70 -3.60
CA LEU A 217 19.57 -23.51 -4.62
C LEU A 217 19.42 -22.81 -5.98
N ARG A 218 19.92 -21.57 -6.12
CA ARG A 218 19.70 -20.68 -7.28
C ARG A 218 18.21 -20.53 -7.66
N GLY A 219 17.34 -20.53 -6.66
CA GLY A 219 15.89 -20.36 -6.80
C GLY A 219 15.42 -18.93 -6.53
N ILE A 220 14.10 -18.78 -6.43
CA ILE A 220 13.42 -17.53 -6.04
C ILE A 220 12.93 -17.68 -4.60
N ASN A 221 12.95 -16.58 -3.84
CA ASN A 221 12.41 -16.52 -2.50
C ASN A 221 10.89 -16.82 -2.52
N SER A 222 10.41 -17.75 -1.70
CA SER A 222 9.00 -18.17 -1.75
C SER A 222 8.04 -17.04 -1.40
N PHE A 223 8.44 -16.09 -0.55
CA PHE A 223 7.61 -14.93 -0.22
C PHE A 223 7.37 -14.03 -1.44
N GLU A 224 8.37 -13.85 -2.30
CA GLU A 224 8.27 -13.08 -3.55
C GLU A 224 7.45 -13.84 -4.60
N ALA A 225 7.57 -15.16 -4.64
CA ALA A 225 6.77 -16.00 -5.53
C ALA A 225 5.28 -15.97 -5.14
N ASP A 226 4.99 -16.09 -3.85
CA ASP A 226 3.64 -16.03 -3.29
C ASP A 226 3.01 -14.64 -3.41
N ALA A 227 3.82 -13.59 -3.51
CA ALA A 227 3.37 -12.21 -3.73
C ALA A 227 3.19 -11.84 -5.22
N GLY A 228 3.51 -12.75 -6.15
CA GLY A 228 3.40 -12.51 -7.59
C GLY A 228 4.64 -11.85 -8.16
N LEU A 229 5.40 -12.61 -8.94
CA LEU A 229 6.66 -12.17 -9.52
C LEU A 229 6.48 -11.11 -10.60
N SER A 230 5.50 -11.28 -11.48
CA SER A 230 5.26 -10.35 -12.59
C SER A 230 4.79 -9.00 -12.04
N ASP A 231 3.93 -9.02 -11.03
CA ASP A 231 3.40 -7.83 -10.39
C ASP A 231 4.44 -7.05 -9.57
N GLY A 232 5.40 -7.76 -8.97
CA GLY A 232 6.60 -7.17 -8.36
C GLY A 232 7.69 -6.73 -9.35
N GLY A 233 7.49 -6.97 -10.66
CA GLY A 233 8.45 -6.64 -11.71
C GLY A 233 9.68 -7.56 -11.77
N TYR A 234 9.55 -8.82 -11.34
CA TYR A 234 10.58 -9.87 -11.43
C TYR A 234 10.63 -10.58 -12.79
N ARG A 235 9.67 -10.35 -13.68
CA ARG A 235 9.59 -10.94 -15.03
C ARG A 235 9.41 -9.87 -16.10
#